data_AF-A0A1Q3D7D3-F1
#
_entry.id   AF-A0A1Q3D7D3-F1
#
_cell.length_a   1.000
_cell.length_b   1.000
_cell.length_c   1.000
_cell.angle_alpha   90.00
_cell.angle_beta   90.00
_cell.angle_gamma   90.00
#
_symmetry.space_group_name_H-M   'P 1'
#
loop_
_entity.id
_entity.type
_entity.pdbx_description
1 polymer ?
#
loop_
_entity_poly.entity_id
_entity_poly.type
_entity_poly.pdbx_seq_one_letter_code
_entity_poly.pdbx_strand_id
1 'polypeptide(L)'
;MAEEASKVDYPQPPPFLEVRCKSSGKMKRFAEGTKAGFAVSLINRKLDIRTPVALHIEAVKEGEEPISFGPDAALVNFGNGWMLQTVTEADDAGFREGQGVWPFRTRISTSEHFDSSRPSKRISQPVINFFYIGKIFLAFLLLFFLGGFFTLALENLPRLILFINSYM
;
A
#
# COMPACT_ATOMS: atom_id res chain seq x y z
N MET A 1 -2.87 -19.22 65.83
CA MET A 1 -2.32 -19.99 64.69
C MET A 1 -3.48 -20.15 63.72
N ALA A 2 -3.56 -19.23 62.77
CA ALA A 2 -3.24 -19.43 61.34
C ALA A 2 -4.57 -19.50 60.56
N GLU A 3 -5.01 -18.31 60.13
CA GLU A 3 -6.10 -18.10 59.19
C GLU A 3 -5.52 -18.30 57.79
N GLU A 4 -5.75 -19.47 57.18
CA GLU A 4 -5.39 -19.72 55.78
C GLU A 4 -6.36 -18.95 54.88
N ALA A 5 -5.92 -17.78 54.42
CA ALA A 5 -6.59 -17.06 53.34
C ALA A 5 -6.41 -17.84 52.03
N SER A 6 -7.51 -18.41 51.53
CA SER A 6 -7.59 -19.06 50.22
C SER A 6 -7.35 -18.02 49.12
N LYS A 7 -6.16 -18.06 48.52
CA LYS A 7 -5.81 -17.24 47.35
C LYS A 7 -6.58 -17.80 46.15
N VAL A 8 -7.73 -17.21 45.84
CA VAL A 8 -8.48 -17.49 44.61
C VAL A 8 -7.61 -17.03 43.43
N ASP A 9 -7.08 -17.99 42.68
CA ASP A 9 -6.32 -17.74 41.45
C ASP A 9 -7.32 -17.45 40.32
N TYR A 10 -7.50 -16.16 40.01
CA TYR A 10 -8.32 -15.74 38.88
C TYR A 10 -7.53 -15.97 37.59
N PRO A 11 -8.08 -16.64 36.57
CA PRO A 11 -7.41 -16.79 35.29
C PRO A 11 -7.10 -15.40 34.72
N GLN A 12 -5.82 -15.11 34.51
CA GLN A 12 -5.41 -13.84 33.92
C GLN A 12 -6.01 -13.71 32.52
N PRO A 13 -6.52 -12.52 32.15
CA PRO A 13 -7.05 -12.29 30.82
C PRO A 13 -5.97 -12.57 29.77
N PRO A 14 -6.33 -13.14 28.61
CA PRO A 14 -5.36 -13.46 27.57
C PRO A 14 -4.60 -12.20 27.13
N PRO A 15 -3.30 -12.32 26.82
CA PRO A 15 -2.48 -11.18 26.45
C PRO A 15 -3.02 -10.54 25.16
N PHE A 16 -3.07 -9.21 25.17
CA PHE A 16 -3.41 -8.40 24.00
C PHE A 16 -2.28 -7.43 23.70
N LEU A 17 -2.14 -7.10 22.43
CA LEU A 17 -1.20 -6.13 21.90
C LEU A 17 -1.93 -4.86 21.53
N GLU A 18 -1.34 -3.71 21.83
CA GLU A 18 -1.85 -2.42 21.41
C GLU A 18 -1.03 -1.90 20.22
N VAL A 19 -1.74 -1.54 19.15
CA VAL A 19 -1.17 -0.93 17.95
C VAL A 19 -1.68 0.51 17.85
N ARG A 20 -0.76 1.48 17.83
CA ARG A 20 -1.07 2.88 17.61
C ARG A 20 -1.28 3.15 16.13
N CYS A 21 -2.48 3.58 15.75
CA CYS A 21 -2.71 4.06 14.40
C CYS A 21 -2.18 5.50 14.28
N LYS A 22 -1.09 5.72 13.53
CA LYS A 22 -0.52 7.05 13.31
C LYS A 22 -1.52 8.02 12.69
N SER A 23 -2.26 7.58 11.67
CA SER A 23 -3.16 8.45 10.92
C SER A 23 -4.37 8.93 11.72
N SER A 24 -4.86 8.12 12.68
CA SER A 24 -5.99 8.49 13.54
C SER A 24 -5.61 8.85 14.98
N GLY A 25 -4.37 8.59 15.39
CA GLY A 25 -3.90 8.70 16.77
C GLY A 25 -4.48 7.66 17.75
N LYS A 26 -5.40 6.78 17.31
CA LYS A 26 -6.12 5.86 18.19
C LYS A 26 -5.34 4.56 18.42
N MET A 27 -5.42 4.03 19.64
CA MET A 27 -4.93 2.68 19.96
C MET A 27 -5.96 1.63 19.54
N LYS A 28 -5.48 0.51 18.98
CA LYS A 28 -6.29 -0.66 18.64
C LYS A 28 -5.69 -1.89 19.32
N ARG A 29 -6.56 -2.74 19.86
CA ARG A 29 -6.16 -3.97 20.55
C ARG A 29 -6.31 -5.18 19.64
N PHE A 30 -5.29 -6.03 19.63
CA PHE A 30 -5.26 -7.29 18.89
C PHE A 30 -4.83 -8.42 19.82
N ALA A 31 -5.24 -9.64 19.52
CA ALA A 31 -4.67 -10.81 20.20
C ALA A 31 -3.20 -10.97 19.77
N GLU A 32 -2.36 -11.41 20.69
CA GLU A 32 -0.99 -11.81 20.34
C GLU A 32 -1.00 -12.91 19.26
N GLY A 33 -0.07 -12.86 18.32
CA GLY A 33 -0.02 -13.78 17.19
C GLY A 33 -0.90 -13.40 15.99
N THR A 34 -1.71 -12.34 16.11
CA THR A 34 -2.53 -11.84 14.98
C THR A 34 -1.62 -11.51 13.79
N LYS A 35 -1.99 -11.93 12.57
CA LYS A 35 -1.26 -11.54 11.35
C LYS A 35 -1.29 -10.02 11.15
N ALA A 36 -0.14 -9.41 10.92
CA ALA A 36 -0.03 -7.95 10.76
C ALA A 36 -0.89 -7.43 9.61
N GLY A 37 -0.95 -8.12 8.47
CA GLY A 37 -1.80 -7.74 7.33
C GLY A 37 -3.30 -7.75 7.67
N PHE A 38 -3.74 -8.69 8.52
CA PHE A 38 -5.11 -8.71 9.02
C PHE A 38 -5.39 -7.52 9.95
N ALA A 39 -4.45 -7.20 10.85
CA ALA A 39 -4.56 -6.04 11.74
C ALA A 39 -4.63 -4.72 10.94
N VAL A 40 -3.77 -4.54 9.94
CA VAL A 40 -3.78 -3.37 9.04
C VAL A 40 -5.12 -3.24 8.32
N SER A 41 -5.66 -4.34 7.78
CA SER A 41 -6.98 -4.35 7.12
C SER A 41 -8.10 -3.88 8.05
N LEU A 42 -8.11 -4.36 9.30
CA LEU A 42 -9.10 -3.92 10.31
C LEU A 42 -8.93 -2.46 10.73
N ILE A 43 -7.70 -1.97 10.80
CA ILE A 43 -7.40 -0.56 11.08
C ILE A 43 -7.94 0.30 9.94
N ASN A 44 -7.55 0.01 8.70
CA ASN A 44 -7.92 0.79 7.52
C ASN A 44 -9.43 0.82 7.29
N ARG A 45 -10.14 -0.28 7.58
CA ARG A 45 -11.61 -0.32 7.49
C ARG A 45 -12.31 0.66 8.44
N LYS A 46 -11.65 1.08 9.52
CA LYS A 46 -12.19 1.99 10.54
C LYS A 46 -11.67 3.43 10.40
N LEU A 47 -10.96 3.74 9.32
CA LEU A 47 -10.49 5.09 9.02
C LEU A 47 -11.56 5.89 8.28
N ASP A 48 -11.59 7.20 8.52
CA ASP A 48 -12.41 8.12 7.74
C ASP A 48 -11.86 8.25 6.31
N ILE A 49 -12.72 8.61 5.35
CA ILE A 49 -12.39 8.67 3.92
C ILE A 49 -11.20 9.60 3.62
N ARG A 50 -10.94 10.60 4.48
CA ARG A 50 -9.87 11.60 4.31
C ARG A 50 -8.57 11.24 5.02
N THR A 51 -8.54 10.13 5.75
CA THR A 51 -7.40 9.77 6.59
C THR A 51 -6.45 8.85 5.82
N PRO A 52 -5.12 9.12 5.81
CA PRO A 52 -4.15 8.26 5.15
C PRO A 52 -4.23 6.82 5.64
N VAL A 53 -4.18 5.87 4.69
CA VAL A 53 -4.21 4.44 4.99
C VAL A 53 -2.87 3.99 5.59
N ALA A 54 -2.94 3.04 6.51
CA ALA A 54 -1.77 2.34 7.02
C ALA A 54 -1.26 1.36 5.95
N LEU A 55 0.05 1.38 5.71
CA LEU A 55 0.75 0.49 4.77
C LEU A 55 1.17 -0.81 5.46
N HIS A 56 1.81 -0.68 6.62
CA HIS A 56 2.24 -1.80 7.45
C HIS A 56 2.30 -1.39 8.93
N ILE A 57 2.59 -2.36 9.80
CA ILE A 57 2.84 -2.14 11.23
C ILE A 57 4.34 -2.31 11.47
N GLU A 58 4.88 -1.48 12.34
CA GLU A 58 6.26 -1.55 12.82
C GLU A 58 6.27 -1.54 14.36
N ALA A 59 7.32 -2.10 14.96
CA ALA A 59 7.64 -1.86 16.36
C ALA A 59 8.68 -0.74 16.44
N VAL A 60 8.40 0.30 17.22
CA VAL A 60 9.32 1.41 17.44
C VAL A 60 9.78 1.48 18.88
N LYS A 61 11.03 1.90 19.06
CA LYS A 61 11.62 2.24 20.34
C LYS A 61 12.53 3.46 20.15
N GLU A 62 12.55 4.34 21.13
CA GLU A 62 13.34 5.57 21.05
C GLU A 62 14.84 5.26 20.94
N GLY A 63 15.49 5.84 19.93
CA GLY A 63 16.92 5.65 19.66
C GLY A 63 17.29 4.34 18.95
N GLU A 64 16.30 3.49 18.62
CA GLU A 64 16.51 2.23 17.90
C GLU A 64 15.82 2.23 16.53
N GLU A 65 16.32 1.38 15.63
CA GLU A 65 15.74 1.20 14.30
C GLU A 65 14.38 0.47 14.40
N PRO A 66 13.32 0.95 13.72
CA PRO A 66 12.03 0.29 13.70
C PRO A 66 12.08 -1.13 13.12
N ILE A 67 11.30 -2.04 13.69
CA ILE A 67 11.15 -3.41 13.18
C ILE A 67 9.85 -3.51 12.39
N SER A 68 9.94 -3.59 11.07
CA SER A 68 8.77 -3.72 10.18
C SER A 68 8.20 -5.14 10.16
N PHE A 69 6.87 -5.26 10.24
CA PHE A 69 6.16 -6.53 10.11
C PHE A 69 5.67 -6.77 8.68
N GLY A 70 6.04 -7.91 8.11
CA GLY A 70 5.45 -8.38 6.85
C GLY A 70 3.96 -8.75 7.00
N PRO A 71 3.20 -8.84 5.91
CA PRO A 71 1.74 -9.06 5.97
C PRO A 71 1.32 -10.36 6.65
N ASP A 72 2.13 -11.42 6.54
CA ASP A 72 1.90 -12.72 7.18
C ASP A 72 2.61 -12.87 8.54
N ALA A 73 3.40 -11.88 8.95
CA ALA A 73 4.09 -11.91 10.23
C ALA A 73 3.08 -11.83 11.39
N ALA A 74 3.30 -12.65 12.40
CA ALA A 74 2.56 -12.58 13.66
C ALA A 74 2.98 -11.32 14.43
N LEU A 75 2.01 -10.56 14.93
CA LEU A 75 2.27 -9.47 15.87
C LEU A 75 2.76 -10.06 17.20
N VAL A 76 3.88 -9.55 17.67
CA VAL A 76 4.54 -9.98 18.92
C VAL A 76 4.86 -8.77 19.78
N ASN A 77 4.95 -8.99 21.09
CA ASN A 77 5.46 -7.98 22.02
C ASN A 77 6.99 -8.10 22.14
N PHE A 78 7.71 -7.03 21.79
CA PHE A 78 9.17 -6.97 21.97
C PHE A 78 9.61 -6.54 23.38
N GLY A 79 8.65 -6.27 24.28
CA GLY A 79 8.91 -5.94 25.67
C GLY A 79 9.13 -4.45 25.90
N ASN A 80 9.78 -4.12 27.03
CA ASN A 80 9.83 -2.76 27.56
C ASN A 80 10.43 -1.75 26.57
N GLY A 81 9.69 -0.68 26.32
CA GLY A 81 10.08 0.43 25.45
C GLY A 81 9.70 0.25 23.98
N TRP A 82 9.24 -0.93 23.58
CA TRP A 82 8.72 -1.16 22.23
C TRP A 82 7.23 -0.87 22.15
N MET A 83 6.82 -0.13 21.11
CA MET A 83 5.43 0.17 20.81
C MET A 83 5.12 -0.20 19.37
N LEU A 84 4.04 -0.95 19.16
CA LEU A 84 3.55 -1.22 17.81
C LEU A 84 2.82 0.01 17.27
N GLN A 85 3.16 0.43 16.06
CA GLN A 85 2.49 1.54 15.38
C GLN A 85 2.33 1.27 13.88
N THR A 86 1.39 1.96 13.25
CA THR A 86 1.21 1.90 11.79
C THR A 86 2.09 2.90 11.07
N VAL A 87 2.61 2.53 9.91
CA VAL A 87 3.29 3.43 8.98
C VAL A 87 2.31 3.88 7.89
N THR A 88 2.37 5.15 7.50
CA THR A 88 1.57 5.72 6.41
C THR A 88 2.44 6.12 5.22
N GLU A 89 1.83 6.33 4.04
CA GLU A 89 2.56 6.75 2.83
C GLU A 89 3.34 8.07 3.00
N ALA A 90 2.84 8.98 3.85
CA ALA A 90 3.54 10.22 4.18
C ALA A 90 4.84 9.97 4.99
N ASP A 91 4.84 8.96 5.85
CA ASP A 91 6.02 8.56 6.63
C ASP A 91 7.07 7.88 5.72
N ASP A 92 6.63 7.00 4.81
CA ASP A 92 7.51 6.32 3.84
C ASP A 92 8.16 7.30 2.85
N ALA A 93 7.50 8.42 2.53
CA ALA A 93 8.08 9.46 1.69
C ALA A 93 9.16 10.28 2.45
N GLY A 94 8.93 10.57 3.73
CA GLY A 94 9.86 11.33 4.57
C GLY A 94 11.19 10.62 4.83
N PHE A 95 11.22 9.28 4.85
CA PHE A 95 12.47 8.52 5.00
C PHE A 95 13.34 8.55 3.72
N ARG A 96 12.78 8.91 2.57
CA ARG A 96 13.46 8.86 1.27
C ARG A 96 14.11 10.17 0.85
N GLU A 97 13.92 11.25 1.61
CA GLU A 97 14.47 12.57 1.26
C GLU A 97 15.99 12.66 1.50
N GLY A 98 16.61 11.65 2.13
CA GLY A 98 18.05 11.63 2.46
C GLY A 98 18.95 10.69 1.64
N GLN A 99 18.43 9.85 0.75
CA GLN A 99 19.28 8.96 -0.07
C GLN A 99 18.87 8.98 -1.54
N GLY A 100 19.84 9.41 -2.36
CA GLY A 100 19.70 9.63 -3.78
C GLY A 100 19.08 8.45 -4.55
N VAL A 101 18.26 8.83 -5.52
CA VAL A 101 17.96 8.14 -6.79
C VAL A 101 18.13 6.63 -6.74
N TRP A 102 17.08 5.92 -6.33
CA TRP A 102 16.86 4.54 -6.75
C TRP A 102 15.58 4.48 -7.60
N PRO A 103 15.66 4.00 -8.86
CA PRO A 103 14.49 3.89 -9.72
C PRO A 103 13.54 2.84 -9.12
N PHE A 104 12.34 3.33 -8.84
CA PHE A 104 11.10 2.61 -8.57
C PHE A 104 11.08 1.21 -9.22
N ARG A 105 11.37 0.17 -8.43
CA ARG A 105 10.96 -1.21 -8.75
C ARG A 105 9.68 -1.49 -7.99
N THR A 106 8.56 -1.32 -8.69
CA THR A 106 7.36 -2.10 -8.43
C THR A 106 7.73 -3.58 -8.62
N ARG A 107 7.99 -4.30 -7.53
CA ARG A 107 7.83 -5.75 -7.52
C ARG A 107 6.89 -6.11 -6.40
N ILE A 108 5.62 -6.17 -6.80
CA ILE A 108 4.60 -7.04 -6.22
C ILE A 108 5.24 -8.42 -6.06
N SER A 109 5.49 -8.84 -4.83
CA SER A 109 5.81 -10.23 -4.52
C SER A 109 4.54 -11.05 -4.61
N THR A 110 4.20 -11.46 -5.83
CA THR A 110 3.32 -12.61 -6.05
C THR A 110 4.13 -13.86 -5.72
N SER A 111 3.95 -14.42 -4.52
CA SER A 111 4.33 -15.81 -4.25
C SER A 111 3.10 -16.67 -4.45
N GLU A 112 3.04 -17.34 -5.59
CA GLU A 112 2.12 -18.45 -5.84
C GLU A 112 2.51 -19.61 -4.93
N HIS A 113 1.64 -19.98 -3.99
CA HIS A 113 1.32 -21.38 -3.68
C HIS A 113 0.15 -21.42 -2.69
N PHE A 114 -1.03 -21.89 -3.11
CA PHE A 114 -1.84 -22.86 -2.36
C PHE A 114 -3.02 -23.33 -3.23
N ASP A 115 -3.09 -24.65 -3.39
CA ASP A 115 -4.10 -25.35 -4.14
C ASP A 115 -5.41 -25.50 -3.34
N SER A 116 -6.52 -25.31 -4.07
CA SER A 116 -7.85 -25.91 -3.89
C SER A 116 -8.64 -25.71 -2.58
N SER A 117 -9.65 -24.83 -2.61
CA SER A 117 -11.09 -25.19 -2.45
C SER A 117 -12.04 -23.97 -2.33
N ARG A 118 -12.51 -23.49 -3.51
CA ARG A 118 -13.86 -22.93 -3.80
C ARG A 118 -14.41 -21.70 -3.01
N PRO A 119 -15.31 -20.90 -3.63
CA PRO A 119 -14.96 -19.53 -3.98
C PRO A 119 -15.79 -18.49 -3.23
N SER A 120 -15.14 -17.58 -2.51
CA SER A 120 -15.74 -16.27 -2.25
C SER A 120 -15.27 -15.33 -3.35
N LYS A 121 -16.13 -15.14 -4.35
CA LYS A 121 -16.05 -14.09 -5.37
C LYS A 121 -16.14 -12.73 -4.65
N ARG A 122 -15.04 -12.27 -4.06
CA ARG A 122 -14.84 -10.84 -3.83
C ARG A 122 -14.14 -10.32 -5.07
N ILE A 123 -14.94 -9.67 -5.89
CA ILE A 123 -14.49 -8.79 -6.95
C ILE A 123 -13.50 -7.83 -6.28
N SER A 124 -12.22 -8.12 -6.43
CA SER A 124 -11.16 -7.16 -6.24
C SER A 124 -11.57 -5.97 -7.10
N GLN A 125 -12.01 -4.87 -6.49
CA GLN A 125 -12.07 -3.63 -7.24
C GLN A 125 -10.63 -3.39 -7.68
N PRO A 126 -10.32 -3.48 -8.98
CA PRO A 126 -9.07 -2.92 -9.41
C PRO A 126 -9.28 -1.43 -9.20
N VAL A 127 -8.50 -0.82 -8.30
CA VAL A 127 -8.33 0.63 -8.33
C VAL A 127 -7.53 0.89 -9.61
N ILE A 128 -8.21 0.77 -10.76
CA ILE A 128 -7.71 1.22 -12.05
C ILE A 128 -7.58 2.70 -11.81
N ASN A 129 -6.34 3.15 -11.64
CA ASN A 129 -6.07 4.56 -11.50
C ASN A 129 -6.61 5.21 -12.77
N PHE A 130 -7.78 5.88 -12.67
CA PHE A 130 -8.46 6.49 -13.82
C PHE A 130 -7.54 7.49 -14.54
N PHE A 131 -6.53 7.99 -13.83
CA PHE A 131 -5.47 8.80 -14.40
C PHE A 131 -4.58 8.01 -15.38
N TYR A 132 -4.26 6.75 -15.08
CA TYR A 132 -3.47 5.88 -15.93
C TYR A 132 -4.25 5.42 -17.17
N ILE A 133 -5.54 5.07 -17.02
CA ILE A 133 -6.38 4.74 -18.18
C ILE A 133 -6.56 5.98 -19.08
N GLY A 134 -6.74 7.17 -18.49
CA GLY A 134 -6.80 8.43 -19.23
C GLY A 134 -5.52 8.73 -20.00
N LYS A 135 -4.35 8.50 -19.39
CA LYS A 135 -3.04 8.62 -20.07
C LYS A 135 -2.93 7.71 -21.29
N ILE A 136 -3.39 6.46 -21.18
CA ILE A 136 -3.37 5.50 -22.29
C ILE A 136 -4.31 5.97 -23.41
N PHE A 137 -5.55 6.36 -23.09
CA PHE A 137 -6.49 6.88 -24.09
C PHE A 137 -5.96 8.13 -24.80
N LEU A 138 -5.34 9.05 -24.06
CA LEU A 138 -4.73 10.25 -24.65
C LEU A 138 -3.59 9.89 -25.62
N ALA A 139 -2.73 8.94 -25.26
CA ALA A 139 -1.65 8.49 -26.12
C ALA A 139 -2.19 7.87 -27.44
N PHE A 140 -3.24 7.04 -27.36
CA PHE A 140 -3.89 6.50 -28.55
C PHE A 140 -4.52 7.57 -29.42
N LEU A 141 -5.17 8.57 -28.81
CA LEU A 141 -5.77 9.69 -29.52
C LEU A 141 -4.70 10.47 -30.29
N LEU A 142 -3.60 10.83 -29.63
CA LEU A 142 -2.46 11.51 -30.26
C LEU A 142 -1.83 10.68 -31.38
N LEU A 143 -1.65 9.37 -31.18
CA LEU A 143 -1.14 8.47 -32.21
C LEU A 143 -2.06 8.43 -33.44
N PHE A 144 -3.37 8.36 -33.23
CA PHE A 144 -4.36 8.33 -34.31
C PHE A 144 -4.39 9.65 -35.09
N PHE A 145 -4.39 10.79 -34.38
CA PHE A 145 -4.31 12.10 -35.02
C PHE A 145 -3.00 12.28 -35.79
N LEU A 146 -1.86 11.91 -35.20
CA LEU A 146 -0.57 12.03 -35.85
C LEU A 146 -0.48 11.11 -37.07
N GLY A 147 -0.93 9.85 -36.95
CA GLY A 147 -0.94 8.89 -38.05
C GLY A 147 -1.89 9.29 -39.18
N GLY A 148 -3.09 9.73 -38.86
CA GLY A 148 -4.06 10.22 -39.86
C GLY A 148 -3.58 11.49 -40.55
N PHE A 149 -3.06 12.46 -39.79
CA PHE A 149 -2.47 13.68 -40.34
C PHE A 149 -1.28 13.36 -41.25
N PHE A 150 -0.38 12.46 -40.83
CA PHE A 150 0.77 12.06 -41.63
C PHE A 150 0.35 11.33 -42.91
N THR A 151 -0.69 10.50 -42.84
CA THR A 151 -1.25 9.82 -44.01
C THR A 151 -1.81 10.82 -45.02
N LEU A 152 -2.59 11.80 -44.55
CA LEU A 152 -3.09 12.89 -45.41
C LEU A 152 -1.95 13.73 -45.99
N ALA A 153 -0.90 14.01 -45.21
CA ALA A 153 0.27 14.74 -45.69
C ALA A 153 1.01 13.95 -46.79
N LEU A 154 1.20 12.64 -46.60
CA LEU A 154 1.82 11.75 -47.60
C LEU A 154 0.97 11.62 -48.87
N GLU A 155 -0.35 11.53 -48.73
CA GLU A 155 -1.27 11.46 -49.88
C GLU A 155 -1.23 12.76 -50.70
N ASN A 156 -1.10 13.91 -50.02
CA ASN A 156 -1.00 15.22 -50.67
C ASN A 156 0.44 15.60 -51.08
N LEU A 157 1.44 14.77 -50.74
CA LEU A 157 2.86 15.03 -51.01
C LEU A 157 3.15 15.26 -52.51
N PRO A 158 2.59 14.49 -53.47
CA PRO A 158 2.83 14.74 -54.88
C PRO A 158 2.30 16.10 -55.34
N ARG A 159 1.13 16.53 -54.85
CA ARG A 159 0.57 17.86 -55.14
C ARG A 159 1.42 18.96 -54.52
N LEU A 160 1.91 18.75 -53.30
CA LEU A 160 2.76 19.70 -52.60
C LEU A 160 4.11 19.88 -53.30
N ILE A 161 4.71 18.80 -53.82
CA ILE A 161 5.93 18.85 -54.64
C ILE A 161 5.70 19.63 -55.93
N LEU A 162 4.59 19.38 -56.64
CA LEU A 162 4.24 20.13 -57.85
C LEU A 162 4.01 21.61 -57.57
N PHE A 163 3.37 21.94 -56.44
CA PHE A 163 3.16 23.32 -56.02
C PHE A 163 4.48 24.03 -55.74
N ILE A 164 5.41 23.41 -55.01
CA ILE A 164 6.74 24.00 -54.74
C ILE A 164 7.52 24.21 -56.04
N ASN A 165 7.50 23.23 -56.95
CA ASN A 165 8.16 23.36 -58.26
C ASN A 165 7.54 24.41 -59.18
N SER A 166 6.29 24.82 -58.96
CA SER A 166 5.66 25.93 -59.71
C SER A 166 5.98 27.32 -59.14
N TYR A 167 6.50 27.39 -57.91
CA TYR A 167 6.91 28.63 -57.25
C TYR A 167 8.42 28.91 -57.35
N MET A 168 9.20 27.89 -57.75
CA MET A 168 10.59 28.04 -58.20
C MET A 168 10.64 28.31 -59.70
#